data_AF-A0A2N7RSQ6-F1
#
_entry.id   AF-A0A2N7RSQ6-F1
#
_cell.length_a   1.000
_cell.length_b   1.000
_cell.length_c   1.000
_cell.angle_alpha   90.00
_cell.angle_beta   90.00
_cell.angle_gamma   90.00
#
_symmetry.space_group_name_H-M   'P 1'
#
loop_
_entity.id
_entity.type
_entity.pdbx_description
1 polymer ?
#
loop_
_entity_poly.entity_id
_entity_poly.type
_entity_poly.pdbx_seq_one_letter_code
_entity_poly.pdbx_strand_id
1 'polypeptide(L)' 'MKWMLILLLAGCGSAPLAPQRVEVPTSTPCVKVVPQRPAYDFDQLAPSATDGEIVLALARDWPRGRKYEDELGAIIAGCR' A
#
# COMPACT_ATOMS: atom_id res chain seq x y z
N MET A 1 44.90 -13.75 44.59
CA MET A 1 44.46 -14.50 43.39
C MET A 1 42.99 -14.91 43.41
N LYS A 2 42.41 -15.39 44.52
CA LYS A 2 40.98 -15.76 44.67
C LYS A 2 39.97 -14.64 44.28
N TRP A 3 40.29 -13.39 44.63
CA TRP A 3 39.43 -12.22 44.39
C TRP A 3 39.35 -11.78 42.93
N MET A 4 40.38 -12.04 42.12
CA MET A 4 40.37 -11.72 40.69
C MET A 4 39.39 -12.59 39.91
N LEU A 5 39.25 -13.87 40.29
CA LEU A 5 38.25 -14.76 39.69
C LEU A 5 36.81 -14.24 39.92
N ILE A 6 36.52 -13.69 41.10
CA ILE A 6 35.16 -13.21 41.43
C ILE A 6 34.78 -11.98 40.60
N LEU A 7 35.73 -11.07 40.36
CA LEU A 7 35.51 -9.88 39.54
C LEU A 7 35.29 -10.21 38.05
N LEU A 8 35.95 -11.25 37.53
CA LEU A 8 35.82 -11.70 36.14
C LEU A 8 34.47 -12.38 35.85
N LEU A 9 33.81 -12.99 36.85
CA LEU A 9 32.51 -13.67 36.68
C LEU A 9 31.29 -12.74 36.87
N ALA A 10 31.46 -11.54 37.41
CA ALA A 10 30.36 -10.61 37.67
C ALA A 10 29.65 -10.11 36.40
N GLY A 11 30.31 -10.16 35.24
CA GLY A 11 29.75 -9.75 33.95
C GLY A 11 28.91 -10.82 33.23
N CYS A 12 28.93 -12.07 33.69
CA CYS A 12 28.23 -13.19 33.03
C CYS A 12 26.82 -13.45 33.59
N GLY A 13 26.48 -12.83 34.73
CA GLY A 13 25.18 -12.97 35.41
C GLY A 13 24.24 -11.77 35.23
N SER A 14 24.61 -10.76 34.44
CA SER A 14 23.74 -9.60 34.20
C SER A 14 22.58 -10.01 33.31
N ALA A 15 21.35 -9.90 33.83
CA ALA A 15 20.16 -10.10 33.03
C ALA A 15 20.15 -9.10 31.85
N PRO A 16 19.81 -9.54 30.63
CA PRO A 16 19.68 -8.62 29.50
C PRO A 16 18.62 -7.56 29.82
N LEU A 17 18.85 -6.33 29.34
CA LEU A 17 17.89 -5.24 29.47
C LEU A 17 16.52 -5.69 28.92
N ALA A 18 15.45 -5.31 29.61
CA ALA A 18 14.10 -5.60 29.15
C ALA A 18 13.88 -4.99 27.75
N PRO A 19 13.12 -5.67 26.86
CA PRO A 19 12.80 -5.13 25.55
C PRO A 19 12.21 -3.73 25.66
N GLN A 20 12.75 -2.78 24.90
CA GLN A 20 12.24 -1.42 24.85
C GLN A 20 11.35 -1.25 23.63
N ARG A 21 10.16 -0.66 23.83
CA ARG A 21 9.27 -0.27 22.74
C ARG A 21 9.80 1.02 22.13
N VAL A 22 10.07 1.00 20.82
CA VAL A 22 10.50 2.17 20.05
C VAL A 22 9.43 2.45 18.99
N GLU A 23 8.90 3.67 18.97
CA GLU A 23 7.97 4.11 17.93
C GLU A 23 8.76 4.81 16.82
N VAL A 24 8.80 4.18 15.65
CA VAL A 24 9.49 4.70 14.47
C VAL A 24 8.44 5.33 13.56
N PRO A 25 8.52 6.65 13.25
CA PRO A 25 7.59 7.28 12.33
C PRO A 25 7.76 6.67 10.94
N THR A 26 6.67 6.18 10.37
CA THR A 26 6.61 5.67 9.00
C THR A 26 5.75 6.58 8.16
N SER A 27 6.20 6.88 6.95
CA SER A 27 5.37 7.60 5.98
C SER A 27 4.19 6.70 5.63
N THR A 28 2.96 7.16 5.94
CA THR A 28 1.75 6.46 5.53
C THR A 28 1.13 7.19 4.34
N PRO A 29 0.63 6.46 3.32
CA PRO A 29 -0.04 7.10 2.20
C PRO A 29 -1.26 7.87 2.71
N CYS A 30 -1.45 9.09 2.22
CA CYS A 30 -2.61 9.89 2.59
C CYS A 30 -3.91 9.26 2.08
N VAL A 31 -3.90 8.74 0.84
CA VAL A 31 -5.04 8.03 0.27
C VAL A 31 -5.26 6.72 1.03
N LYS A 32 -6.34 6.66 1.82
CA LYS A 32 -6.70 5.48 2.63
C LYS A 32 -7.65 4.53 1.91
N VAL A 33 -8.47 5.06 1.01
CA VAL A 33 -9.47 4.30 0.25
C VAL A 33 -9.30 4.67 -1.21
N VAL A 34 -9.15 3.65 -2.05
CA VAL A 34 -9.13 3.80 -3.50
C VAL A 34 -10.50 3.32 -4.01
N PRO A 35 -11.21 4.12 -4.83
CA PRO A 35 -12.48 3.70 -5.39
C PRO A 35 -12.27 2.46 -6.24
N GLN A 36 -13.30 1.61 -6.34
CA GLN A 36 -13.20 0.40 -7.13
C GLN A 36 -13.12 0.75 -8.61
N ARG A 37 -12.08 0.27 -9.29
CA ARG A 37 -11.96 0.42 -10.74
C ARG A 37 -13.16 -0.29 -11.41
N PRO A 38 -13.88 0.37 -12.33
CA PRO A 38 -14.93 -0.29 -13.08
C PRO A 38 -14.38 -1.50 -13.84
N ALA A 39 -15.17 -2.58 -13.87
CA ALA A 39 -14.91 -3.66 -14.81
C ALA A 39 -15.30 -3.16 -16.22
N TYR A 40 -14.30 -2.75 -17.00
CA TYR A 40 -14.51 -2.20 -18.34
C TYR A 40 -14.87 -3.32 -19.32
N ASP A 41 -15.84 -3.05 -20.19
CA ASP A 41 -16.22 -3.94 -21.28
C ASP A 41 -15.02 -4.17 -22.23
N PHE A 42 -14.21 -3.12 -22.44
CA PHE A 42 -13.00 -3.18 -23.27
C PHE A 42 -11.98 -4.20 -22.78
N ASP A 43 -11.79 -4.29 -21.45
CA ASP A 43 -10.81 -5.22 -20.83
C ASP A 43 -11.23 -6.70 -21.02
N GLN A 44 -12.48 -6.95 -21.40
CA GLN A 44 -13.06 -8.29 -21.58
C GLN A 44 -13.14 -8.72 -23.05
N LEU A 45 -12.73 -7.85 -23.98
CA LEU A 45 -12.77 -8.17 -25.40
C LEU A 45 -11.79 -9.29 -25.75
N ALA A 46 -12.22 -10.17 -26.66
CA ALA A 46 -11.33 -11.17 -27.23
C ALA A 46 -10.21 -10.47 -28.04
N PRO A 47 -8.99 -11.05 -28.13
CA PRO A 47 -7.93 -10.49 -28.95
C PRO A 47 -8.28 -10.37 -30.45
N SER A 48 -9.28 -11.14 -30.89
CA SER A 48 -9.82 -11.13 -32.25
C SER A 48 -11.06 -10.23 -32.43
N ALA A 49 -11.38 -9.39 -31.46
CA ALA A 49 -12.51 -8.46 -31.56
C ALA A 49 -12.31 -7.52 -32.75
N THR A 50 -13.41 -7.23 -33.44
CA THR A 50 -13.41 -6.30 -34.56
C THR A 50 -13.29 -4.86 -34.08
N ASP A 51 -12.80 -3.98 -34.95
CA ASP A 51 -12.69 -2.54 -34.65
C ASP A 51 -14.03 -1.93 -34.20
N GLY A 52 -15.16 -2.39 -34.76
CA GLY A 52 -16.49 -1.94 -34.37
C GLY A 52 -16.84 -2.33 -32.94
N GLU A 53 -16.53 -3.55 -32.52
CA GLU A 53 -16.75 -4.02 -31.14
C GLU A 53 -15.88 -3.26 -30.14
N ILE A 54 -14.62 -3.00 -30.53
CA ILE A 54 -13.68 -2.19 -29.76
C ILE A 54 -14.23 -0.78 -29.53
N VAL A 55 -14.63 -0.09 -30.60
CA VAL A 55 -15.15 1.29 -30.53
C VAL A 55 -16.41 1.35 -29.66
N LEU A 56 -17.31 0.37 -29.79
CA LEU A 56 -18.54 0.33 -29.00
C LEU A 56 -18.27 0.05 -27.51
N ALA A 57 -17.32 -0.83 -27.19
CA ALA A 57 -16.91 -1.07 -25.81
C ALA A 57 -16.31 0.20 -25.18
N LEU A 58 -15.39 0.86 -25.88
CA LEU A 58 -14.79 2.13 -25.45
C LEU A 58 -15.86 3.21 -25.22
N ALA A 59 -16.84 3.33 -26.12
CA ALA A 59 -17.93 4.30 -25.99
C ALA A 59 -18.77 4.05 -24.72
N ARG A 60 -19.01 2.80 -24.36
CA ARG A 60 -19.74 2.44 -23.12
C ARG A 60 -18.91 2.67 -21.86
N ASP A 61 -17.61 2.41 -21.93
CA ASP A 61 -16.70 2.56 -20.79
C ASP A 61 -16.31 4.01 -20.52
N TRP A 62 -16.32 4.87 -21.54
CA TRP A 62 -15.96 6.28 -21.43
C TRP A 62 -16.62 7.01 -20.24
N PRO A 63 -17.96 7.06 -20.11
CA PRO A 63 -18.59 7.74 -18.97
C PRO A 63 -18.25 7.09 -17.62
N ARG A 64 -18.06 5.77 -17.58
CA ARG A 64 -17.67 5.04 -16.35
C ARG A 64 -16.26 5.43 -15.91
N GLY A 65 -15.33 5.51 -16.86
CA GLY A 65 -13.96 5.92 -16.62
C GLY A 65 -13.87 7.36 -16.14
N ARG A 66 -14.61 8.28 -16.79
CA ARG A 66 -14.69 9.69 -16.37
C ARG A 66 -15.15 9.84 -14.93
N LYS A 67 -16.22 9.14 -14.54
CA LYS A 67 -16.73 9.16 -13.16
C LYS A 67 -15.70 8.62 -12.16
N TYR A 68 -15.04 7.51 -12.49
CA TYR A 68 -13.98 6.94 -11.66
C TYR A 68 -12.80 7.91 -11.48
N GLU A 69 -12.37 8.57 -12.54
CA GLU A 69 -11.30 9.58 -12.49
C GLU A 69 -11.68 10.79 -11.64
N ASP A 70 -12.92 11.27 -11.74
CA ASP A 70 -13.42 12.37 -10.91
C ASP A 70 -13.44 12.00 -9.42
N GLU A 71 -13.93 10.80 -9.08
CA GLU A 71 -13.94 10.29 -7.69
C GLU A 71 -12.52 10.12 -7.13
N LEU A 72 -11.62 9.52 -7.90
CA LEU A 72 -10.22 9.37 -7.53
C LEU A 72 -9.54 10.74 -7.37
N GLY A 73 -9.82 11.66 -8.29
CA GLY A 73 -9.31 13.03 -8.25
C GLY A 73 -9.74 13.77 -6.98
N ALA A 74 -10.99 13.63 -6.55
CA ALA A 74 -11.48 14.22 -5.31
C ALA A 74 -10.76 13.67 -4.07
N ILE A 75 -10.48 12.37 -4.03
CA ILE A 75 -9.74 11.73 -2.93
C ILE A 75 -8.29 12.24 -2.88
N ILE A 76 -7.63 12.34 -4.03
CA ILE A 76 -6.25 12.85 -4.12
C ILE A 76 -6.20 14.35 -3.76
N ALA A 77 -7.19 15.14 -4.18
CA ALA A 77 -7.26 16.56 -3.84
C ALA A 77 -7.37 16.80 -2.33
N GLY A 78 -8.05 15.92 -1.59
CA GLY A 78 -8.12 15.95 -0.13
C GLY A 78 -6.80 15.65 0.59
N CYS A 79 -5.76 15.24 -0.14
CA CYS A 79 -4.43 14.92 0.40
C CYS A 79 -3.38 16.03 0.27
N ARG A 80 -3.73 17.14 -0.40
CA ARG A 80 -2.89 18.34 -0.48
C ARG A 80 -3.26 19.30 0.65
#